data_AF-A0A8J7T912-F1
#
_entry.id   AF-A0A8J7T912-F1
#
_cell.length_a   1.000
_cell.length_b   1.000
_cell.length_c   1.000
_cell.angle_alpha   90.00
_cell.angle_beta   90.00
_cell.angle_gamma   90.00
#
_symmetry.space_group_name_H-M   'P 1'
#
loop_
_entity.id
_entity.type
_entity.pdbx_description
1 polymer ?
#
loop_
_entity_poly.entity_id
_entity_poly.type
_entity_poly.pdbx_seq_one_letter_code
_entity_poly.pdbx_strand_id
1 'polypeptide(L)'
;MGYSFVMHTGAGAEGSGQALSSPGSCLEEFRTVPFIECHGRGTCNYYTDSYSYWLATLNRYEMFRKPRPSTLKADRFKSIISRCQVCMKKSCC
;
A
#
# COMPACT_ATOMS: atom_id res chain seq x y z
N MET A 1 -0.63 14.60 -2.63
CA MET A 1 -0.11 13.45 -3.42
C MET A 1 0.35 12.39 -2.44
N GLY A 2 -0.06 11.14 -2.64
CA GLY A 2 0.23 10.02 -1.73
C GLY A 2 0.80 8.79 -2.44
N TYR A 3 0.68 7.63 -1.80
CA TYR A 3 1.12 6.32 -2.24
C TYR A 3 -0.07 5.36 -2.36
N SER A 4 -0.09 4.59 -3.45
CA SER A 4 -1.20 3.68 -3.76
C SER A 4 -1.16 2.42 -2.90
N PHE A 5 -1.97 2.40 -1.84
CA PHE A 5 -2.16 1.28 -0.91
C PHE A 5 -3.34 0.40 -1.35
N VAL A 6 -3.14 -0.92 -1.36
CA VAL A 6 -4.15 -1.87 -1.86
C VAL A 6 -4.73 -2.69 -0.73
N MET A 7 -3.87 -3.38 0.03
CA MET A 7 -4.30 -4.32 1.05
C MET A 7 -3.19 -4.57 2.07
N HIS A 8 -3.55 -5.25 3.16
CA HIS A 8 -2.62 -5.72 4.17
C HIS A 8 -3.05 -7.11 4.66
N THR A 9 -2.11 -7.83 5.24
CA THR A 9 -2.34 -9.11 5.94
C THR A 9 -1.57 -9.13 7.25
N GLY A 10 -2.13 -9.75 8.28
CA GLY A 10 -1.53 -9.94 9.62
C GLY A 10 -1.69 -11.39 10.10
N ALA A 11 -2.10 -11.57 11.35
CA ALA A 11 -2.28 -12.89 11.96
C ALA A 11 -3.02 -13.88 11.04
N GLY A 12 -2.45 -15.08 10.88
CA GLY A 12 -3.06 -16.15 10.09
C GLY A 12 -3.19 -15.85 8.59
N ALA A 13 -2.45 -14.86 8.07
CA ALA A 13 -2.61 -14.32 6.72
C ALA A 13 -4.01 -13.75 6.44
N GLU A 14 -4.78 -13.45 7.49
CA GLU A 14 -6.03 -12.70 7.35
C GLU A 14 -5.74 -11.22 7.13
N GLY A 15 -6.65 -10.53 6.46
CA GLY A 15 -6.41 -9.17 6.05
C GLY A 15 -7.60 -8.52 5.37
N SER A 16 -7.43 -7.25 5.01
CA SER A 16 -8.44 -6.50 4.29
C SER A 16 -7.81 -5.53 3.30
N GLY A 17 -8.65 -4.99 2.40
CA GLY A 17 -8.23 -4.14 1.30
C GLY A 17 -9.00 -2.84 1.20
N GLN A 18 -8.53 -1.99 0.30
CA GLN A 18 -9.14 -0.71 -0.05
C GLN A 18 -9.61 -0.75 -1.50
N ALA A 19 -10.74 -0.10 -1.78
CA ALA A 19 -11.12 0.17 -3.16
C ALA A 19 -10.17 1.21 -3.76
N LEU A 20 -9.61 0.96 -4.95
CA LEU A 20 -8.65 1.85 -5.61
C LEU A 20 -9.22 3.23 -5.99
N SER A 21 -10.55 3.36 -6.01
CA SER A 21 -11.24 4.64 -6.21
C SER A 21 -11.52 5.39 -4.90
N SER A 22 -11.34 4.75 -3.74
CA SER A 22 -11.55 5.35 -2.43
C SER A 22 -10.33 6.17 -2.03
N PRO A 23 -10.51 7.32 -1.34
CA PRO A 23 -9.42 8.05 -0.69
C PRO A 23 -8.55 7.17 0.23
N GLY A 24 -9.11 6.11 0.83
CA GLY A 24 -8.37 5.18 1.69
C GLY A 24 -7.26 4.40 0.98
N SER A 25 -7.32 4.28 -0.35
CA SER A 25 -6.25 3.68 -1.15
C SER A 25 -5.06 4.62 -1.39
N CYS A 26 -5.11 5.88 -0.91
CA CYS A 26 -4.09 6.89 -1.17
C CYS A 26 -3.49 7.45 0.11
N LEU A 27 -2.55 6.72 0.72
CA LEU A 27 -1.89 7.11 1.97
C LEU A 27 -0.86 8.21 1.73
N GLU A 28 -0.86 9.25 2.56
CA GLU A 28 0.06 10.40 2.41
C GLU A 28 1.52 10.01 2.68
N GLU A 29 1.75 9.16 3.69
CA GLU A 29 3.06 8.63 4.05
C GLU A 29 3.17 7.15 3.68
N PHE A 30 4.32 6.78 3.10
CA PHE A 30 4.67 5.38 2.92
C PHE A 30 5.27 4.80 4.20
N ARG A 31 4.77 3.64 4.62
CA ARG A 31 5.35 2.80 5.68
C ARG A 31 5.35 1.34 5.23
N THR A 32 6.42 0.61 5.50
CA THR A 32 6.52 -0.83 5.16
C THR A 32 5.43 -1.66 5.84
N VAL A 33 5.01 -1.27 7.04
CA VAL A 33 3.86 -1.83 7.76
C VAL A 33 3.07 -0.66 8.36
N PRO A 34 1.99 -0.21 7.70
CA PRO A 34 1.24 1.00 8.10
C PRO A 34 0.19 0.74 9.20
N PHE A 35 0.18 -0.43 9.83
CA PHE A 35 -0.79 -0.82 10.85
C PHE A 35 -0.10 -1.54 12.02
N ILE A 36 -0.78 -1.63 13.16
CA ILE A 36 -0.33 -2.39 14.34
C ILE A 36 -1.42 -3.39 14.72
N GLU A 37 -1.02 -4.60 15.12
CA GLU A 37 -1.97 -5.63 15.55
C GLU A 37 -2.18 -5.58 17.06
N CYS A 38 -3.43 -5.65 17.51
CA CYS A 38 -3.82 -5.63 18.90
C CYS A 38 -4.62 -6.88 19.27
N HIS A 39 -4.42 -7.39 20.49
CA HIS A 39 -5.17 -8.52 21.04
C HIS A 39 -6.10 -8.07 22.18
N GLY A 40 -7.18 -8.81 22.41
CA GLY A 40 -8.19 -8.52 23.45
C GLY A 40 -7.64 -8.45 24.89
N ARG A 41 -6.43 -8.94 25.14
CA ARG A 41 -5.69 -8.80 26.41
C ARG A 41 -5.03 -7.43 26.61
N GLY A 42 -5.27 -6.47 25.72
CA GLY A 42 -4.74 -5.10 25.82
C GLY A 42 -3.29 -4.92 25.34
N THR A 43 -2.75 -5.88 24.59
CA THR A 43 -1.39 -5.81 24.03
C THR A 43 -1.43 -5.54 22.54
N CYS A 44 -0.59 -4.63 22.05
CA CYS A 44 -0.41 -4.38 20.62
C CYS A 44 1.07 -4.53 20.23
N ASN A 45 1.35 -5.09 19.05
CA ASN A 45 2.71 -5.26 18.57
C ASN A 45 2.79 -5.26 17.03
N TYR A 46 4.01 -5.08 16.52
CA TYR A 46 4.36 -5.35 15.13
C TYR A 46 4.89 -6.77 15.03
N TYR A 47 4.29 -7.57 14.16
CA TYR A 47 4.71 -8.95 13.93
C TYR A 47 5.38 -9.10 12.56
N THR A 48 6.24 -10.10 12.43
CA THR A 48 7.02 -10.33 11.20
C THR A 48 6.20 -10.85 10.03
N ASP A 49 4.99 -11.34 10.28
CA ASP A 49 3.99 -11.78 9.31
C ASP A 49 3.06 -10.64 8.87
N SER A 50 3.27 -9.41 9.36
CA SER A 50 2.54 -8.23 8.93
C SER A 50 3.06 -7.74 7.59
N TYR A 51 2.26 -7.91 6.53
CA TYR A 51 2.59 -7.46 5.18
C TYR A 51 1.65 -6.35 4.71
N SER A 52 2.21 -5.42 3.92
CA SER A 52 1.46 -4.38 3.22
C SER A 52 1.71 -4.45 1.73
N TYR A 53 0.65 -4.23 0.95
CA TYR A 53 0.67 -4.37 -0.50
C TYR A 53 0.34 -3.04 -1.16
N TRP A 54 1.18 -2.65 -2.10
CA TRP A 54 1.16 -1.36 -2.78
C TRP A 54 1.16 -1.59 -4.28
N LEU A 55 0.51 -0.69 -5.04
CA LEU A 55 0.61 -0.76 -6.50
C LEU A 55 2.05 -0.45 -6.93
N ALA A 56 2.60 -1.29 -7.80
CA ALA A 56 3.92 -1.06 -8.39
C ALA A 56 3.84 -0.10 -9.59
N THR A 57 4.92 0.64 -9.85
CA THR A 57 5.11 1.40 -11.08
C THR A 57 5.33 0.45 -12.24
N LEU A 58 4.67 0.70 -13.36
CA LEU A 58 4.79 -0.12 -14.57
C LEU A 58 5.14 0.75 -15.77
N ASN A 59 6.18 0.37 -16.50
CA ASN A 59 6.49 1.00 -17.78
C ASN A 59 5.47 0.50 -18.84
N ARG A 60 4.90 1.41 -19.62
CA ARG A 60 3.94 1.07 -20.70
C ARG A 60 4.49 0.03 -21.68
N TYR A 61 5.79 0.05 -21.96
CA TYR A 61 6.42 -0.93 -22.85
C TYR A 61 6.63 -2.32 -22.22
N GLU A 62 6.46 -2.44 -20.90
CA GLU A 62 6.65 -3.68 -20.15
C GLU A 62 5.33 -4.32 -19.68
N MET A 63 4.17 -3.71 -19.99
CA MET A 63 2.85 -4.17 -19.51
C MET A 63 2.54 -5.64 -19.86
N PHE A 64 2.98 -6.09 -21.04
CA PHE A 64 2.75 -7.45 -21.54
C PHE A 64 4.02 -8.31 -21.52
N ARG A 65 5.08 -7.83 -20.87
CA ARG A 65 6.32 -8.60 -20.70
C ARG A 65 6.28 -9.28 -19.33
N LYS A 66 7.06 -10.35 -19.20
CA LYS A 66 7.27 -11.00 -17.91
C LYS A 66 7.80 -9.96 -16.91
N PRO A 67 7.14 -9.75 -15.75
CA PRO A 67 7.63 -8.84 -14.73
C PRO A 67 9.03 -9.23 -14.27
N ARG A 68 9.93 -8.25 -14.14
CA ARG A 68 11.28 -8.48 -13.62
C ARG A 68 11.21 -8.51 -12.09
N PRO A 69 11.50 -9.65 -11.43
CA PRO A 69 11.45 -9.72 -9.98
C PRO A 69 12.52 -8.81 -9.38
N SER A 70 12.17 -8.11 -8.31
CA SER A 70 13.11 -7.27 -7.57
C SER A 70 12.84 -7.39 -6.08
N THR A 71 13.93 -7.46 -5.29
CA THR A 71 13.88 -7.39 -3.84
C THR A 71 14.54 -6.09 -3.43
N LEU A 72 13.78 -5.22 -2.79
CA LEU A 72 14.24 -3.88 -2.43
C LEU A 72 14.55 -3.77 -0.94
N LYS A 73 15.53 -2.93 -0.62
CA LYS A 73 15.90 -2.55 0.73
C LYS A 73 15.40 -1.12 1.03
N ALA A 74 15.46 -0.74 2.31
CA ALA A 74 14.79 0.41 2.95
C ALA A 74 14.80 1.76 2.21
N ASP A 75 15.74 1.96 1.29
CA ASP A 75 16.00 3.21 0.58
C ASP A 75 15.39 3.28 -0.83
N ARG A 76 15.05 2.15 -1.46
CA ARG A 76 14.64 2.10 -2.87
C ARG A 76 13.14 1.89 -3.12
N PHE A 77 12.32 1.88 -2.07
CA PHE A 77 10.88 1.67 -2.21
C PHE A 77 10.17 2.80 -2.97
N LYS A 78 10.61 4.05 -2.79
CA LYS A 78 9.92 5.23 -3.36
C LYS A 78 9.91 5.24 -4.89
N SER A 79 10.85 4.59 -5.57
CA SER A 79 10.92 4.59 -7.04
C SER A 79 10.01 3.56 -7.70
N ILE A 80 9.58 2.52 -6.97
CA ILE A 80 8.77 1.45 -7.53
C ILE A 80 7.31 1.48 -7.08
N ILE A 81 6.97 2.29 -6.08
CA ILE A 81 5.61 2.38 -5.56
C ILE A 81 4.86 3.46 -6.33
N SER A 82 3.69 3.09 -6.84
CA SER A 82 2.78 3.98 -7.54
C SER A 82 2.34 5.13 -6.64
N ARG A 83 2.17 6.30 -7.26
CA ARG A 83 1.68 7.52 -6.62
C ARG A 83 0.20 7.71 -6.92
N CYS A 84 -0.49 8.43 -6.05
CA CYS A 84 -1.90 8.72 -6.19
C CYS A 84 -2.23 10.15 -5.74
N GLN A 85 -3.42 10.61 -6.11
CA GLN A 85 -3.96 11.87 -5.65
C GLN A 85 -5.44 11.71 -5.36
N VAL A 86 -5.86 12.14 -4.16
CA VAL A 86 -7.27 12.28 -3.82
C VAL A 86 -7.77 13.59 -4.41
N CYS A 87 -8.88 13.53 -5.13
CA CYS A 87 -9.48 14.67 -5.80
C CYS A 87 -10.92 14.85 -5.33
N MET A 88 -11.36 16.09 -5.26
CA MET A 88 -12.76 16.44 -5.00
C MET A 88 -13.31 17.17 -6.21
N LYS A 89 -14.51 16.81 -6.67
CA LYS A 89 -15.20 17.57 -7.70
C LYS A 89 -15.46 18.97 -7.15
N LYS A 90 -15.09 20.02 -7.89
CA LYS A 90 -15.50 21.38 -7.55
C LYS A 90 -17.01 21.46 -7.69
N SER A 91 -17.72 21.77 -6.61
CA SER A 91 -19.14 22.13 -6.67
C SER A 91 -19.26 23.42 -7.49
N CYS A 92 -20.19 23.41 -8.45
CA CYS A 92 -20.63 24.64 -9.10
C CYS A 92 -21.58 25.36 -8.13
N CYS A 93 -21.58 26.70 -8.18
CA CYS A 93 -22.40 27.58 -7.33
C CYS A 93 -23.87 27.16 -7.26
#